data_AF-A0A948D2Z4-F1
#
_entry.id   AF-A0A948D2Z4-F1
#
_cell.length_a   1.000
_cell.length_b   1.000
_cell.length_c   1.000
_cell.angle_alpha   90.00
_cell.angle_beta   90.00
_cell.angle_gamma   90.00
#
_symmetry.space_group_name_H-M   'P 1'
#
loop_
_entity.id
_entity.type
_entity.pdbx_description
1 polymer ?
#
loop_
_entity_poly.entity_id
_entity_poly.type
_entity_poly.pdbx_seq_one_letter_code
_entity_poly.pdbx_strand_id
1 'polypeptide(L)' 'MNTLKAIVDKYDGDFIVLRIGDQELRWPKNKIVKKLNPGQEIHLSLKTTDEAKADKESLAKSILNEILKDREVESK' A
#
# COMPACT_ATOMS: atom_id res chain seq x y z
N MET A 1 -11.34 -3.67 2.50
CA MET A 1 -10.47 -2.46 2.44
C MET A 1 -10.91 -1.44 3.48
N ASN A 2 -10.14 -1.32 4.56
CA ASN A 2 -10.36 -0.29 5.58
C ASN A 2 -9.44 0.90 5.30
N THR A 3 -10.03 2.08 5.14
CA THR A 3 -9.30 3.34 4.98
C THR A 3 -9.41 4.15 6.27
N LEU A 4 -8.25 4.59 6.78
CA LEU A 4 -8.14 5.45 7.94
C LEU A 4 -7.67 6.84 7.51
N LYS A 5 -8.36 7.88 7.97
CA LYS A 5 -7.89 9.25 7.84
C LYS A 5 -6.87 9.54 8.92
N ALA A 6 -5.72 10.05 8.54
CA ALA A 6 -4.68 10.45 9.47
C ALA A 6 -4.17 11.85 9.11
N ILE A 7 -3.80 12.62 10.12
CA ILE A 7 -3.15 13.92 9.95
C ILE A 7 -1.69 13.76 10.32
N VAL A 8 -0.79 14.30 9.49
CA VAL A 8 0.63 14.35 9.81
C VAL A 8 0.84 15.34 10.96
N ASP A 9 1.23 14.85 12.13
CA ASP A 9 1.48 15.69 13.31
C ASP A 9 2.89 16.28 13.24
N LYS A 10 3.91 15.42 13.26
CA LYS A 10 5.32 15.82 13.23
C LYS A 10 6.24 14.73 12.70
N TYR A 11 7.47 15.12 12.42
CA TYR A 11 8.57 14.20 12.19
C TYR A 11 9.38 14.05 13.49
N ASP A 12 9.62 12.81 13.92
CA ASP A 12 10.36 12.48 15.13
C ASP A 12 11.45 11.45 14.80
N GLY A 13 12.71 11.88 14.72
CA GLY A 13 13.84 11.01 14.37
C GLY A 13 13.66 10.33 13.00
N ASP A 14 13.51 9.00 13.00
CA ASP A 14 13.28 8.17 11.81
C ASP A 14 11.80 7.86 11.54
N PHE A 15 10.90 8.42 12.35
CA PHE A 15 9.47 8.21 12.27
C PHE A 15 8.72 9.48 11.88
N ILE A 16 7.62 9.32 11.18
CA ILE A 16 6.57 10.32 11.09
C ILE A 16 5.49 9.94 12.10
N VAL A 17 5.00 10.94 12.82
CA VAL A 17 3.91 10.79 13.78
C VAL A 17 2.62 11.18 13.06
N LEU A 18 1.68 10.25 12.98
CA LEU A 18 0.38 10.42 12.36
C LEU A 18 -0.69 10.39 13.45
N ARG A 19 -1.61 11.35 13.44
CA ARG A 19 -2.75 11.41 14.37
C ARG A 19 -3.99 10.86 13.69
N ILE A 20 -4.62 9.85 14.30
CA ILE A 20 -5.83 9.18 13.83
C ILE A 20 -6.89 9.34 14.93
N GLY A 21 -7.71 10.40 14.84
CA GLY A 21 -8.56 10.80 15.97
C GLY A 21 -7.72 11.08 17.21
N ASP A 22 -7.98 10.34 18.29
CA ASP A 22 -7.25 10.45 19.56
C ASP A 22 -6.02 9.52 19.66
N GLN A 23 -5.73 8.75 18.61
CA GLN A 23 -4.61 7.81 18.60
C GLN A 23 -3.39 8.37 17.85
N GLU A 24 -2.20 8.01 18.33
CA GLU A 24 -0.92 8.29 17.67
C GLU A 24 -0.40 7.03 16.97
N LEU A 25 -0.02 7.17 15.70
CA LEU A 25 0.63 6.13 14.91
C LEU A 25 2.02 6.61 14.48
N ARG A 26 3.06 5.90 14.95
CA ARG A 26 4.44 6.13 14.54
C ARG A 26 4.75 5.29 13.31
N TRP A 27 4.96 5.95 12.18
CA TRP A 27 5.21 5.29 10.91
C TRP A 27 6.64 5.55 10.44
N PRO A 28 7.39 4.53 9.97
CA PRO A 28 8.76 4.72 9.56
C PRO A 28 8.86 5.55 8.28
N LYS A 29 9.72 6.58 8.28
CA LYS A 29 9.84 7.53 7.15
C LYS A 29 10.27 6.86 5.84
N ASN A 30 11.07 5.80 5.92
CA ASN A 30 11.55 5.06 4.75
C ASN A 30 10.45 4.31 3.97
N LYS A 31 9.26 4.13 4.56
CA LYS A 31 8.10 3.54 3.90
C LYS A 31 7.22 4.56 3.19
N ILE A 32 7.59 5.84 3.24
CA ILE A 32 6.81 6.92 2.62
C ILE A 32 7.46 7.29 1.29
N VAL A 33 6.70 7.15 0.21
CA VAL A 33 7.15 7.43 -1.16
C VAL A 33 7.31 8.93 -1.46
N LYS A 34 6.77 9.81 -0.61
CA LYS A 34 6.75 11.25 -0.81
C LYS A 34 6.99 11.98 0.50
N LYS A 35 7.67 13.12 0.47
CA LYS A 35 7.78 13.99 1.65
C LYS A 35 6.39 14.54 1.98
N LEU A 36 5.91 14.28 3.19
CA LEU A 36 4.63 14.79 3.68
C LEU A 36 4.86 16.05 4.51
N ASN A 37 3.93 16.99 4.51
CA ASN A 37 4.04 18.20 5.33
C ASN A 37 3.25 18.02 6.64
N PRO A 38 3.73 18.57 7.78
CA PRO A 38 2.92 18.66 8.99
C PRO A 38 1.58 19.36 8.71
N GLY A 39 0.50 18.87 9.33
CA GLY A 39 -0.87 19.30 9.10
C GLY A 39 -1.55 18.70 7.87
N GLN A 40 -0.85 17.91 7.04
CA GLN A 40 -1.42 17.30 5.85
C GLN A 40 -2.33 16.12 6.22
N GLU A 41 -3.54 16.08 5.66
CA GLU A 41 -4.42 14.90 5.71
C GLU A 41 -3.95 13.84 4.72
N ILE A 42 -3.85 12.60 5.19
CA ILE A 42 -3.52 11.43 4.39
C ILE A 42 -4.54 10.32 4.63
N HIS A 43 -4.71 9.45 3.63
CA HIS A 43 -5.55 8.27 3.72
C HIS A 43 -4.65 7.03 3.79
N LEU A 44 -4.74 6.29 4.89
CA LEU A 44 -4.04 5.03 5.09
C LEU A 44 -4.98 3.89 4.68
N SER A 45 -4.61 3.16 3.63
CA SER A 45 -5.34 1.97 3.21
C SER A 45 -4.71 0.74 3.86
N LEU A 46 -5.45 0.10 4.76
CA LEU A 46 -5.05 -1.17 5.39
C LEU A 46 -5.66 -2.33 4.61
N LYS A 47 -4.79 -3.22 4.11
CA LYS A 47 -5.18 -4.50 3.53
C LYS A 47 -4.88 -5.61 4.52
N THR A 48 -5.79 -6.57 4.66
CA THR A 48 -5.53 -7.79 5.42
C THR A 48 -4.62 -8.73 4.65
N THR A 49 -3.96 -9.67 5.34
CA THR A 49 -3.11 -10.69 4.70
C THR A 49 -3.87 -11.50 3.66
N ASP A 50 -5.15 -11.78 3.90
CA ASP A 50 -6.01 -12.51 2.97
C ASP A 50 -6.34 -11.70 1.72
N GLU A 51 -6.65 -10.39 1.85
CA GLU A 51 -6.83 -9.49 0.72
C GLU A 51 -5.52 -9.37 -0.10
N ALA A 52 -4.37 -9.26 0.58
CA ALA A 52 -3.07 -9.19 -0.08
C ALA A 52 -2.68 -10.50 -0.78
N LYS A 53 -3.13 -11.65 -0.26
CA LYS A 53 -2.92 -12.97 -0.89
C LYS A 53 -3.77 -13.10 -2.15
N ALA A 54 -5.04 -12.72 -2.09
CA ALA A 54 -5.93 -12.74 -3.25
C ALA A 54 -5.40 -11.86 -4.40
N ASP A 55 -4.92 -10.66 -4.10
CA ASP A 55 -4.32 -9.76 -5.11
C ASP A 55 -3.09 -10.39 -5.77
N LYS A 56 -2.21 -11.03 -4.98
CA LYS A 56 -1.01 -11.72 -5.50
C LYS A 56 -1.37 -12.93 -6.36
N GLU A 57 -2.35 -13.72 -5.94
CA GLU A 57 -2.82 -14.88 -6.71
C GLU A 57 -3.46 -14.46 -8.03
N SER A 58 -4.26 -13.38 -8.02
CA SER A 58 -4.86 -12.81 -9.23
C SER A 58 -3.79 -12.33 -10.21
N LEU A 59 -2.79 -11.58 -9.71
CA LEU A 59 -1.67 -11.11 -10.53
C LEU A 59 -0.86 -12.28 -11.12
N ALA A 60 -0.53 -13.29 -10.30
CA ALA A 60 0.21 -14.46 -10.75
C ALA A 60 -0.55 -15.24 -11.85
N LYS A 61 -1.87 -15.39 -11.70
CA LYS A 61 -2.72 -15.99 -12.73
C LYS A 61 -2.76 -15.17 -14.01
N SER A 62 -2.83 -13.84 -13.92
CA SER A 62 -2.80 -12.96 -15.09
C SER A 62 -1.51 -13.12 -15.88
N ILE A 63 -0.37 -13.09 -15.19
CA ILE A 63 0.95 -13.26 -15.81
C ILE A 63 1.05 -14.65 -16.47
N LEU A 64 0.61 -15.70 -15.78
CA LEU A 64 0.63 -17.06 -16.33
C LEU A 64 -0.22 -17.17 -17.60
N ASN A 65 -1.42 -16.59 -17.59
CA ASN A 65 -2.31 -16.59 -18.75
C ASN A 65 -1.74 -15.81 -19.93
N GLU A 66 -1.04 -14.70 -19.69
CA GLU A 66 -0.34 -13.95 -20.73
C GLU A 66 0.78 -14.80 -21.36
N ILE A 67 1.63 -15.43 -20.54
CA ILE A 67 2.70 -16.32 -21.03
C ILE A 67 2.15 -17.48 -21.87
N LEU A 68 1.02 -18.07 -21.45
CA LEU A 68 0.41 -19.20 -22.15
C LEU A 68 -0.23 -18.76 -23.48
N LYS A 69 -0.90 -17.61 -23.52
CA LYS A 69 -1.48 -17.07 -24.76
C LYS A 69 -0.43 -16.78 -25.81
N ASP A 70 0.72 -16.22 -25.43
CA ASP A 70 1.80 -15.93 -26.38
C ASP A 70 2.36 -17.21 -27.01
N ARG A 71 2.35 -18.34 -26.28
CA ARG A 71 2.82 -19.64 -26.79
C ARG A 71 1.83 -20.36 -27.70
N GLU A 72 0.52 -20.12 -27.55
CA GLU A 72 -0.50 -20.71 -28.45
C GLU A 72 -0.50 -20.05 -29.85
N VAL A 73 0.00 -18.81 -29.96
CA VAL A 73 0.07 -18.07 -31.24
C VAL A 73 1.25 -18.53 -32.09
N GLU A 74 2.36 -18.98 -31.49
CA GLU A 74 3.56 -19.46 -32.22
C GLU A 74 3.42 -20.90 -32.77
N SER A 75 2.33 -21.61 -32.46
CA SER A 75 2.08 -22.99 -32.90
C SER A 75 1.07 -23.11 -34.06
N LYS A 76 0.73 -22.00 -34.72
CA LYS A 76 -0.10 -21.95 -35.95
C LYS A 76 0.68 -21.35 -37.11
#